data_AF-A0AAN6E930-F1
#
_entry.id   AF-A0AAN6E930-F1
#
_cell.length_a   1.000
_cell.length_b   1.000
_cell.length_c   1.000
_cell.angle_alpha   90.00
_cell.angle_beta   90.00
_cell.angle_gamma   90.00
#
_symmetry.space_group_name_H-M   'P 1'
#
loop_
_entity.id
_entity.type
_entity.pdbx_description
1 polymer ?
#
loop_
_entity_poly.entity_id
_entity_poly.type
_entity_poly.pdbx_seq_one_letter_code
_entity_poly.pdbx_strand_id
1 'polypeptide(L)' 'MSSAKLTHPNISNGWFRESGAMWPGQSMNIEVNQILHVEKSKFQDVLVFESKTYGNVLVLDGVIQ' A
#
# COMPACT_ATOMS: atom_id res chain seq x y z
N MET A 1 -15.46 17.04 12.12
CA MET A 1 -16.04 16.09 11.15
C MET A 1 -15.11 14.90 11.07
N SER A 2 -15.60 13.68 11.21
CA SER A 2 -14.76 12.48 11.12
C SER A 2 -14.31 12.32 9.67
N SER A 3 -13.01 12.45 9.39
CA SER A 3 -12.44 12.17 8.07
C SER A 3 -12.67 10.69 7.74
N ALA A 4 -13.21 10.40 6.56
CA ALA A 4 -13.42 9.02 6.14
C ALA A 4 -12.06 8.29 6.09
N LYS A 5 -11.96 7.15 6.76
CA LYS A 5 -10.72 6.38 6.81
C LYS A 5 -10.51 5.71 5.45
N LEU A 6 -9.40 6.03 4.78
CA LEU A 6 -9.03 5.41 3.51
C LEU A 6 -8.75 3.91 3.70
N THR A 7 -9.02 3.11 2.66
CA THR A 7 -8.81 1.66 2.64
C THR A 7 -8.25 1.23 1.29
N HIS A 8 -7.47 0.16 1.25
CA HIS A 8 -6.92 -0.39 0.01
C HIS A 8 -6.90 -1.94 0.07
N PRO A 9 -7.23 -2.66 -1.02
CA PRO A 9 -7.27 -4.14 -1.01
C PRO A 9 -5.94 -4.80 -0.63
N ASN A 10 -4.80 -4.18 -0.96
CA ASN A 10 -3.47 -4.68 -0.57
C ASN A 10 -3.08 -4.39 0.88
N ILE A 11 -3.97 -3.74 1.66
CA ILE A 11 -3.76 -3.48 3.09
C ILE A 11 -4.80 -4.25 3.89
N SER A 12 -4.33 -5.17 4.74
CA SER A 12 -5.20 -5.96 5.62
C SER A 12 -4.58 -6.04 7.02
N ASN A 13 -5.42 -5.92 8.06
CA ASN A 13 -4.99 -5.97 9.46
C ASN A 13 -3.83 -5.01 9.81
N GLY A 14 -3.74 -3.85 9.14
CA GLY A 14 -2.67 -2.88 9.36
C GLY A 14 -1.36 -3.16 8.63
N TRP A 15 -1.33 -4.14 7.71
CA TRP A 15 -0.14 -4.51 6.95
C TRP A 15 -0.38 -4.36 5.45
N PHE A 16 0.56 -3.72 4.76
CA PHE A 16 0.70 -3.81 3.31
C PHE A 16 1.52 -5.06 2.96
N ARG A 17 1.10 -5.79 1.92
CA ARG A 17 1.80 -6.98 1.42
C ARG A 17 2.14 -6.83 -0.05
N GLU A 18 3.42 -6.75 -0.36
CA GLU A 18 3.93 -6.82 -1.74
C GLU A 18 4.09 -8.29 -2.15
N SER A 19 3.25 -8.73 -3.07
CA SER A 19 3.31 -10.08 -3.66
C SER A 19 3.03 -10.00 -5.15
N GLY A 20 3.78 -10.76 -5.95
CA GLY A 20 3.66 -10.73 -7.40
C GLY A 20 4.13 -12.03 -8.06
N ALA A 21 3.65 -12.28 -9.27
CA ALA A 21 4.02 -13.46 -10.06
C ALA A 21 5.52 -13.52 -10.39
N MET A 22 6.21 -12.37 -10.34
CA MET A 22 7.65 -12.26 -10.59
C MET A 22 8.52 -12.77 -9.42
N TRP A 23 7.95 -12.93 -8.20
CA TRP A 23 8.64 -13.47 -7.02
C TRP A 23 7.75 -14.47 -6.25
N PRO A 24 7.42 -15.63 -6.87
CA PRO A 24 6.55 -16.61 -6.24
C PRO A 24 7.15 -17.15 -4.94
N GLY A 25 6.30 -17.36 -3.94
CA GLY A 25 6.70 -17.88 -2.62
C GLY A 25 7.31 -16.85 -1.66
N GLN A 26 7.45 -15.59 -2.07
CA GLN A 26 8.03 -14.52 -1.27
C GLN A 26 7.09 -13.32 -1.21
N SER A 27 7.16 -12.54 -0.13
CA SER A 27 6.48 -11.24 -0.05
C SER A 27 7.16 -10.34 0.98
N MET A 28 7.31 -9.05 0.65
CA MET A 28 7.67 -8.04 1.63
C MET A 28 6.39 -7.50 2.29
N ASN A 29 6.38 -7.44 3.62
CA ASN A 29 5.27 -6.87 4.38
C ASN A 29 5.74 -5.62 5.14
N ILE A 30 4.97 -4.54 5.06
CA ILE A 30 5.26 -3.28 5.77
C ILE A 30 4.06 -2.91 6.63
N GLU A 31 4.30 -2.65 7.91
CA GLU A 31 3.26 -2.21 8.82
C GLU A 31 2.87 -0.76 8.51
N VAL A 32 1.57 -0.53 8.36
CA VAL A 32 0.98 0.73 7.94
C VAL A 32 0.56 1.53 9.18
N ASN A 33 1.03 2.77 9.27
CA ASN A 33 0.52 3.73 10.25
C ASN A 33 -0.82 4.32 9.76
N GLN A 34 -0.81 4.90 8.56
CA GLN A 34 -2.01 5.45 7.93
C GLN A 34 -1.87 5.48 6.40
N ILE A 35 -2.98 5.35 5.69
CA ILE A 35 -3.03 5.55 4.25
C ILE A 35 -3.15 7.04 3.97
N LEU A 36 -2.30 7.55 3.08
CA LEU A 36 -2.23 8.97 2.72
C LEU A 36 -2.95 9.26 1.40
N HIS A 37 -2.91 8.33 0.45
CA HIS A 37 -3.54 8.48 -0.87
C HIS A 37 -3.94 7.12 -1.46
N VAL A 38 -5.11 7.08 -2.12
CA VAL A 38 -5.57 5.93 -2.91
C VAL A 38 -6.25 6.46 -4.17
N GLU A 39 -5.81 6.00 -5.33
CA GLU A 39 -6.38 6.41 -6.62
C GLU A 39 -6.13 5.35 -7.69
N LYS A 40 -7.13 5.06 -8.53
CA LYS A 40 -6.91 4.40 -9.82
C LYS A 40 -6.76 5.45 -10.91
N SER A 41 -5.53 5.67 -11.36
CA SER A 41 -5.25 6.59 -12.46
C SER A 41 -5.61 5.97 -13.81
N LYS A 42 -5.39 6.72 -14.91
CA LYS A 42 -5.52 6.19 -16.29
C LYS A 42 -4.61 4.99 -16.55
N PHE A 43 -3.49 4.88 -15.86
CA PHE A 43 -2.42 3.94 -16.19
C PHE A 43 -2.22 2.84 -15.15
N GLN A 44 -2.46 3.16 -13.87
CA GLN A 44 -2.04 2.31 -12.75
C GLN A 44 -2.84 2.60 -11.48
N ASP A 45 -2.87 1.62 -10.60
CA ASP A 45 -3.32 1.75 -9.22
C ASP A 45 -2.23 2.43 -8.40
N VAL A 46 -2.58 3.51 -7.70
CA VAL A 46 -1.67 4.35 -6.93
C VAL A 46 -2.07 4.28 -5.46
N LEU A 47 -1.13 3.85 -4.62
CA LEU A 47 -1.26 3.83 -3.18
C LEU A 47 -0.07 4.56 -2.56
N VAL A 48 -0.35 5.48 -1.64
CA VAL A 48 0.66 6.09 -0.77
C VAL A 48 0.24 5.88 0.68
N PHE A 49 1.15 5.37 1.50
CA PHE A 49 0.90 5.20 2.92
C PHE A 49 2.13 5.59 3.75
N GLU A 50 1.89 6.06 4.97
CA GLU A 50 2.92 6.20 5.99
C GLU A 50 3.11 4.85 6.66
N SER A 51 4.32 4.32 6.61
CA SER A 51 4.71 3.10 7.31
C SER A 51 5.18 3.40 8.74
N LYS A 52 5.18 2.38 9.61
CA LYS A 52 5.70 2.56 10.97
C LYS A 52 7.22 2.74 11.06
N THR A 53 7.98 2.22 10.09
CA THR A 53 9.45 2.13 10.19
C THR A 53 10.22 2.60 8.96
N TYR A 54 9.55 2.93 7.84
CA TYR A 54 10.18 3.32 6.57
C TYR A 54 9.75 4.71 6.06
N GLY A 55 8.96 5.47 6.83
CA GLY A 55 8.39 6.74 6.38
C GLY A 55 7.28 6.54 5.33
N ASN A 56 7.16 7.47 4.38
CA ASN A 56 6.15 7.39 3.33
C ASN A 56 6.57 6.41 2.23
N VAL A 57 5.65 5.53 1.83
CA VAL A 57 5.85 4.49 0.83
C VAL A 57 4.93 4.75 -0.36
N LEU A 58 5.48 4.77 -1.58
CA LEU A 58 4.75 4.79 -2.83
C LEU A 58 4.64 3.36 -3.38
N VAL A 59 3.42 2.97 -3.78
CA VAL A 59 3.11 1.69 -4.40
C VAL A 59 2.35 1.92 -5.70
N LEU A 60 2.82 1.29 -6.77
CA LEU A 60 2.22 1.33 -8.10
C LEU A 60 1.86 -0.09 -8.55
N ASP A 61 0.58 -0.32 -8.86
CA ASP A 61 0.02 -1.64 -9.23
C ASP A 61 0.43 -2.77 -8.25
N GLY A 62 0.51 -2.43 -6.96
CA GLY A 62 0.87 -3.37 -5.89
C GLY A 62 2.37 -3.58 -5.66
N VAL A 63 3.24 -2.85 -6.36
CA VAL A 63 4.72 -2.93 -6.25
C VAL A 63 5.29 -1.65 -5.64
N ILE A 64 6.16 -1.78 -4.64
CA ILE A 64 6.88 -0.68 -3.99
C ILE A 64 7.87 -0.06 -4.99
N GLN A 65 7.99 1.28 -5.00
CA GLN A 65 8.87 2.04 -5.92
C GLN A 65 10.08 2.66 -5.24
#